data_AF-A0A970FLR3-F1
#
_entry.id   AF-A0A970FLR3-F1
#
_cell.length_a   1.000
_cell.length_b   1.000
_cell.length_c   1.000
_cell.angle_alpha   90.00
_cell.angle_beta   90.00
_cell.angle_gamma   90.00
#
_symmetry.space_group_name_H-M   'P 1'
#
loop_
_entity.id
_entity.type
_entity.pdbx_description
1 polymer ?
#
loop_
_entity_poly.entity_id
_entity_poly.type
_entity_poly.pdbx_seq_one_letter_code
_entity_poly.pdbx_strand_id
1 'polypeptide(L)'
;MLIPFDTLIEIWNIFLLVLVRISGMFFLSPIFGRRNIPNYYKVGFCFMFALIVANTVPVPDVSAYNTLLSYSLLIAKELLIGLMLGSISYALFSSIYIAGQLIDMRIGFGMVSVFDPVSNIQIPITADFYVIFATLFMLVTDSHHLLIKAVADSFKVLPVGTVAFEGETSKQLVDLFSAVFATGFKIAAPVTATILISDIALGIISKSMPQLNVFILGMPVKIILGLGVILLTIGAFKGIVNIIINATYEEIYKFLELARNAV
;
A
#
# COMPACT_ATOMS: atom_id res chain seq x y z
N MET A 1 -27.54 -38.25 6.36
CA MET A 1 -26.13 -37.88 6.58
C MET A 1 -26.14 -36.69 7.53
N LEU A 2 -26.11 -36.94 8.83
CA LEU A 2 -26.05 -35.89 9.85
C LEU A 2 -24.57 -35.53 10.02
N ILE A 3 -24.20 -34.29 9.69
CA ILE A 3 -22.86 -33.76 9.97
C ILE A 3 -22.69 -33.79 11.51
N PRO A 4 -21.68 -34.49 12.06
CA PRO A 4 -21.44 -34.50 13.50
C PRO A 4 -21.24 -33.07 14.02
N PHE A 5 -21.81 -32.75 15.18
CA PHE A 5 -21.71 -31.40 15.75
C PHE A 5 -20.26 -30.94 15.94
N ASP A 6 -19.36 -31.87 16.26
CA ASP A 6 -17.92 -31.60 16.43
C ASP A 6 -17.26 -31.12 15.13
N THR A 7 -17.61 -31.73 13.99
CA THR A 7 -17.09 -31.30 12.68
C THR A 7 -17.59 -29.90 12.28
N LEU A 8 -18.78 -29.50 12.72
CA LEU A 8 -19.31 -28.15 12.49
C LEU A 8 -18.48 -27.10 13.25
N ILE A 9 -18.05 -27.42 14.48
CA ILE A 9 -17.22 -26.55 15.31
C ILE A 9 -15.82 -26.40 14.71
N GLU A 10 -15.22 -27.48 14.22
CA GLU A 10 -13.91 -27.43 13.57
C GLU A 10 -13.92 -26.55 12.32
N ILE A 11 -14.92 -26.72 11.45
CA ILE A 11 -15.09 -25.89 10.25
C ILE A 11 -15.27 -24.42 10.64
N TRP A 12 -16.06 -24.14 11.68
CA TRP A 12 -16.26 -22.78 12.18
C TRP A 12 -14.97 -22.15 12.71
N ASN A 13 -14.15 -22.91 13.44
CA ASN A 13 -12.89 -22.43 13.98
C ASN A 13 -11.88 -22.10 12.86
N ILE A 14 -11.75 -22.98 11.87
CA ILE A 14 -10.89 -22.74 10.69
C ILE A 14 -11.38 -21.52 9.92
N PHE A 15 -12.70 -21.42 9.70
CA PHE A 15 -13.30 -20.27 9.04
C PHE A 15 -12.99 -18.96 9.75
N LEU A 16 -13.08 -18.91 11.09
CA LEU A 16 -12.74 -17.72 11.87
C LEU A 16 -11.27 -17.31 11.69
N LEU A 17 -10.34 -18.25 11.71
CA LEU A 17 -8.91 -17.96 11.52
C LEU A 17 -8.62 -17.40 10.12
N VAL A 18 -9.22 -18.01 9.09
CA VAL A 18 -9.14 -17.54 7.70
C VAL A 18 -9.74 -16.14 7.56
N LEU A 19 -10.93 -15.92 8.13
CA LEU A 19 -11.61 -14.62 8.11
C LEU A 19 -10.76 -13.53 8.75
N VAL A 20 -10.15 -13.81 9.89
CA VAL A 20 -9.33 -12.85 10.62
C VAL A 20 -8.09 -12.46 9.83
N ARG A 21 -7.33 -13.42 9.26
CA ARG A 21 -6.16 -13.11 8.41
C ARG A 21 -6.56 -12.29 7.17
N ILE A 22 -7.63 -12.70 6.47
CA ILE A 22 -8.15 -11.97 5.30
C ILE A 22 -8.54 -10.55 5.69
N SER A 23 -9.28 -10.39 6.79
CA SER A 23 -9.71 -9.06 7.25
C SER A 23 -8.50 -8.16 7.54
N GLY A 24 -7.49 -8.64 8.28
CA GLY A 24 -6.29 -7.87 8.57
C GLY A 24 -5.60 -7.33 7.31
N MET A 25 -5.49 -8.16 6.27
CA MET A 25 -4.87 -7.76 5.01
C MET A 25 -5.73 -6.75 4.22
N PHE A 26 -7.04 -7.01 4.10
CA PHE A 26 -7.94 -6.15 3.32
C PHE A 26 -8.16 -4.79 3.97
N PHE A 27 -8.21 -4.71 5.30
CA PHE A 27 -8.39 -3.46 6.04
C PHE A 27 -7.26 -2.46 5.80
N LEU A 28 -6.02 -2.93 5.68
CA LEU A 28 -4.86 -2.07 5.40
C LEU A 28 -4.53 -1.96 3.90
N SER A 29 -5.11 -2.83 3.06
CA SER A 29 -4.85 -2.77 1.62
C SER A 29 -5.20 -1.40 1.02
N PRO A 30 -4.39 -0.89 0.09
CA PRO A 30 -4.51 0.49 -0.43
C PRO A 30 -5.81 0.75 -1.21
N ILE A 31 -6.51 -0.29 -1.67
CA ILE A 31 -7.77 -0.16 -2.41
C ILE A 31 -8.96 -0.56 -1.55
N PHE A 32 -8.96 -1.77 -1.01
CA PHE A 32 -10.12 -2.28 -0.26
C PHE A 32 -10.23 -1.66 1.14
N GLY A 33 -9.12 -1.16 1.69
CA GLY A 33 -9.07 -0.50 2.99
C GLY A 33 -9.55 0.95 3.01
N ARG A 34 -9.73 1.60 1.84
CA ARG A 34 -10.04 3.04 1.74
C ARG A 34 -11.28 3.47 2.51
N ARG A 35 -11.22 4.63 3.18
CA ARG A 35 -12.34 5.17 3.97
C ARG A 35 -13.59 5.48 3.14
N ASN A 36 -13.45 5.65 1.83
CA ASN A 36 -14.57 5.92 0.92
C ASN A 36 -15.50 4.72 0.73
N ILE A 37 -15.08 3.51 1.10
CA ILE A 37 -15.92 2.31 1.07
C ILE A 37 -16.51 2.12 2.47
N PRO A 38 -17.85 2.11 2.64
CA PRO A 38 -18.49 1.84 3.92
C PRO A 38 -18.05 0.50 4.51
N ASN A 39 -17.83 0.45 5.82
CA ASN A 39 -17.27 -0.72 6.49
C ASN A 39 -18.13 -1.98 6.31
N TYR A 40 -19.46 -1.85 6.16
CA TYR A 40 -20.36 -2.97 5.92
C TYR A 40 -20.02 -3.74 4.64
N TYR A 41 -19.67 -3.05 3.55
CA TYR A 41 -19.27 -3.70 2.30
C TYR A 41 -17.92 -4.42 2.43
N LYS A 42 -16.98 -3.82 3.17
CA LYS A 42 -15.66 -4.44 3.42
C LYS A 42 -15.79 -5.74 4.19
N VAL A 43 -16.56 -5.72 5.28
CA VAL A 43 -16.79 -6.90 6.12
C VAL A 43 -17.52 -7.98 5.33
N GLY A 44 -18.58 -7.62 4.57
CA GLY A 44 -19.30 -8.56 3.72
C GLY A 44 -18.41 -9.21 2.66
N PHE A 45 -17.54 -8.43 2.00
CA PHE A 45 -16.57 -8.95 1.05
C PHE A 45 -15.57 -9.91 1.70
N CYS A 46 -14.99 -9.54 2.84
CA CYS A 46 -14.05 -10.40 3.57
C CYS A 46 -14.72 -11.71 4.00
N PHE A 47 -15.98 -11.65 4.45
CA PHE A 47 -16.74 -12.82 4.85
C PHE A 47 -17.00 -13.79 3.68
N MET A 48 -17.47 -13.27 2.54
CA MET A 48 -17.71 -14.09 1.35
C MET A 48 -16.41 -14.66 0.78
N PHE A 49 -15.34 -13.87 0.77
CA PHE A 49 -14.04 -14.34 0.32
C PHE A 49 -13.46 -15.41 1.26
N ALA A 50 -13.60 -15.23 2.58
CA ALA A 50 -13.20 -16.23 3.56
C ALA A 50 -13.95 -17.55 3.41
N LEU A 51 -15.25 -17.53 3.08
CA LEU A 51 -16.02 -18.75 2.81
C LEU A 51 -15.43 -19.52 1.63
N ILE A 52 -15.06 -18.83 0.56
CA ILE A 52 -14.46 -19.46 -0.63
C ILE A 52 -13.08 -20.03 -0.29
N VAL A 53 -12.22 -19.22 0.34
CA VAL A 53 -10.85 -19.59 0.65
C VAL A 53 -10.78 -20.71 1.69
N ALA A 54 -11.66 -20.72 2.69
CA ALA A 54 -11.68 -21.76 3.72
C ALA A 54 -11.86 -23.18 3.16
N ASN A 55 -12.52 -23.34 2.01
CA ASN A 55 -12.65 -24.62 1.31
C ASN A 55 -11.37 -25.07 0.59
N THR A 56 -10.38 -24.19 0.46
CA THR A 56 -9.10 -24.44 -0.23
C THR A 56 -7.91 -24.58 0.72
N VAL A 57 -8.08 -24.19 1.98
CA VAL A 57 -7.04 -24.31 3.01
C VAL A 57 -7.00 -25.75 3.52
N PRO A 58 -5.83 -26.42 3.54
CA PRO A 58 -5.71 -27.74 4.15
C PRO A 58 -6.11 -27.66 5.63
N VAL A 59 -6.93 -28.61 6.08
CA VAL A 59 -7.45 -28.68 7.46
C VAL A 59 -6.26 -28.68 8.41
N PRO A 60 -6.02 -27.59 9.17
CA PRO A 60 -4.94 -27.54 10.13
C PRO A 60 -5.29 -28.45 11.30
N ASP A 61 -4.30 -29.14 11.87
CA ASP A 61 -4.51 -29.91 13.09
C ASP A 61 -4.59 -28.93 14.28
N VAL A 62 -5.79 -28.38 14.52
CA VAL A 62 -6.05 -27.41 15.60
C VAL A 62 -6.20 -28.11 16.96
N SER A 63 -6.02 -29.44 17.02
CA SER A 63 -6.15 -30.24 18.25
C SER A 63 -5.18 -29.83 19.37
N ALA A 64 -4.09 -29.13 19.03
CA ALA A 64 -3.15 -28.57 20.01
C ALA A 64 -3.68 -27.32 20.75
N TYR A 65 -4.73 -26.67 20.25
CA TYR A 65 -5.25 -25.39 20.76
C TYR A 65 -6.61 -25.53 21.47
N ASN A 66 -6.77 -26.56 22.31
CA ASN A 66 -8.05 -26.86 22.99
C ASN A 66 -8.44 -25.87 24.10
N THR A 67 -7.52 -25.02 24.56
CA THR A 67 -7.78 -24.04 25.61
C THR A 67 -8.18 -22.70 25.00
N LEU A 68 -9.17 -22.01 25.60
CA LEU A 68 -9.64 -20.69 25.15
C LEU A 68 -8.50 -19.67 25.00
N LEU A 69 -7.52 -19.69 25.91
CA LEU A 69 -6.32 -18.86 25.86
C LEU A 69 -5.42 -19.18 24.66
N SER A 70 -5.24 -20.47 24.36
CA SER A 70 -4.38 -20.91 23.25
C SER A 70 -5.00 -20.56 21.89
N TYR A 71 -6.33 -20.68 21.77
CA TYR A 71 -7.06 -20.31 20.57
C TYR A 71 -7.14 -18.79 20.35
N SER A 72 -7.30 -17.99 21.41
CA SER A 72 -7.28 -16.53 21.29
C SER A 72 -5.91 -15.99 20.87
N LEU A 73 -4.82 -16.59 21.37
CA LEU A 73 -3.45 -16.31 20.91
C LEU A 73 -3.27 -16.68 19.43
N LEU A 74 -3.85 -17.79 18.99
CA LEU A 74 -3.82 -18.19 17.58
C LEU A 74 -4.54 -17.17 16.69
N ILE A 75 -5.74 -16.73 17.08
CA ILE A 75 -6.46 -15.65 16.38
C ILE A 75 -5.61 -14.38 16.30
N ALA A 76 -4.96 -13.99 17.40
CA ALA A 76 -4.11 -12.80 17.42
C ALA A 76 -2.91 -12.94 16.47
N LYS A 77 -2.28 -14.11 16.40
CA LYS A 77 -1.18 -14.40 15.44
C LYS A 77 -1.66 -14.28 13.99
N GLU A 78 -2.81 -14.87 13.67
CA GLU A 78 -3.41 -14.82 12.33
C GLU A 78 -3.79 -13.40 11.92
N LEU A 79 -4.33 -12.61 12.86
CA LEU A 79 -4.61 -11.19 12.66
C LEU A 79 -3.33 -10.40 12.38
N LEU A 80 -2.27 -10.64 13.16
CA LEU A 80 -0.98 -9.98 12.96
C LEU A 80 -0.39 -10.29 11.59
N ILE A 81 -0.45 -11.53 11.11
CA ILE A 81 0.00 -11.88 9.75
C ILE A 81 -0.81 -11.08 8.72
N GLY A 82 -2.14 -11.11 8.83
CA GLY A 82 -3.01 -10.33 7.94
C GLY A 82 -2.62 -8.85 7.91
N LEU A 83 -2.43 -8.23 9.08
CA LEU A 83 -2.01 -6.84 9.20
C LEU A 83 -0.62 -6.59 8.59
N MET A 84 0.33 -7.50 8.73
CA MET A 84 1.67 -7.35 8.14
C MET A 84 1.60 -7.39 6.61
N LEU A 85 0.86 -8.34 6.03
CA LEU A 85 0.67 -8.42 4.58
C LEU A 85 -0.03 -7.18 4.02
N GLY A 86 -1.06 -6.70 4.72
CA GLY A 86 -1.75 -5.46 4.40
C GLY A 86 -0.83 -4.23 4.51
N SER A 87 0.03 -4.19 5.54
CA SER A 87 1.01 -3.12 5.75
C SER A 87 2.07 -3.07 4.65
N ILE A 88 2.57 -4.22 4.19
CA ILE A 88 3.51 -4.29 3.05
C ILE A 88 2.88 -3.70 1.80
N SER A 89 1.63 -4.10 1.52
CA SER A 89 0.85 -3.58 0.40
C SER A 89 0.63 -2.07 0.50
N TYR A 90 0.28 -1.59 1.69
CA TYR A 90 0.08 -0.17 1.96
C TYR A 90 1.37 0.64 1.79
N ALA A 91 2.47 0.16 2.34
CA ALA A 91 3.77 0.82 2.31
C ALA A 91 4.24 1.03 0.87
N LEU A 92 4.21 -0.01 0.03
CA LEU A 92 4.61 0.10 -1.38
C LEU A 92 3.70 1.04 -2.18
N PHE A 93 2.39 1.01 -1.96
CA PHE A 93 1.49 1.98 -2.58
C PHE A 93 1.72 3.41 -2.08
N SER A 94 2.10 3.59 -0.82
CA SER A 94 2.39 4.92 -0.27
C SER A 94 3.59 5.59 -0.94
N SER A 95 4.47 4.84 -1.62
CA SER A 95 5.55 5.41 -2.45
C SER A 95 5.01 6.37 -3.53
N ILE A 96 3.85 6.07 -4.10
CA ILE A 96 3.17 6.92 -5.10
C ILE A 96 2.70 8.22 -4.46
N TYR A 97 2.14 8.13 -3.25
CA TYR A 97 1.69 9.28 -2.49
C TYR A 97 2.86 10.19 -2.10
N ILE A 98 3.97 9.61 -1.63
CA ILE A 98 5.21 10.33 -1.32
C ILE A 98 5.75 11.02 -2.57
N ALA A 99 5.72 10.36 -3.73
CA ALA A 99 6.15 10.98 -4.99
C ALA A 99 5.35 12.24 -5.31
N GLY A 100 4.02 12.17 -5.22
CA GLY A 100 3.16 13.32 -5.47
C GLY A 100 3.39 14.46 -4.46
N GLN A 101 3.61 14.14 -3.18
CA GLN A 101 3.95 15.13 -2.17
C GLN A 101 5.28 15.84 -2.47
N LEU A 102 6.30 15.09 -2.90
CA LEU A 102 7.58 15.65 -3.31
C LEU A 102 7.42 16.58 -4.51
N ILE A 103 6.58 16.21 -5.48
CA ILE A 103 6.26 17.05 -6.65
C ILE A 103 5.55 18.34 -6.22
N ASP A 104 4.52 18.25 -5.37
CA ASP A 104 3.79 19.42 -4.86
C ASP A 104 4.69 20.42 -4.16
N MET A 105 5.65 19.92 -3.36
CA MET A 105 6.65 20.74 -2.68
C MET A 105 7.56 21.47 -3.66
N ARG A 106 7.94 20.85 -4.79
CA ARG A 106 8.82 21.48 -5.79
C ARG A 106 8.09 22.46 -6.69
N ILE A 107 6.88 22.13 -7.16
CA ILE A 107 6.07 23.00 -8.00
C ILE A 107 5.66 24.28 -7.24
N GLY A 108 5.49 24.16 -5.92
CA GLY A 108 5.10 25.26 -5.05
C GLY A 108 3.62 25.24 -4.66
N PHE A 109 2.89 24.18 -4.98
CA PHE A 109 1.52 23.97 -4.47
C PHE A 109 1.48 23.84 -2.94
N GLY A 110 2.60 23.48 -2.31
CA GLY A 110 2.75 23.54 -0.86
C GLY A 110 2.56 24.93 -0.24
N MET A 111 2.73 26.03 -0.99
CA MET A 111 2.53 27.39 -0.47
C MET A 111 1.06 27.75 -0.25
N VAL A 112 0.11 27.04 -0.87
CA VAL A 112 -1.33 27.26 -0.64
C VAL A 112 -1.68 27.10 0.85
N SER A 113 -0.95 26.22 1.56
CA SER A 113 -1.10 26.02 3.01
C SER A 113 -0.71 27.23 3.87
N VAL A 114 0.15 28.12 3.37
CA VAL A 114 0.59 29.34 4.06
C VAL A 114 -0.43 30.48 3.87
N PHE A 115 -1.14 30.48 2.74
CA PHE A 115 -2.11 31.52 2.40
C PHE A 115 -3.49 31.31 3.03
N ASP A 116 -3.86 30.07 3.37
CA ASP A 116 -5.07 29.77 4.16
C ASP A 116 -4.79 28.75 5.28
N PRO A 117 -4.29 29.21 6.44
CA PRO A 117 -4.10 28.35 7.61
C PRO A 117 -5.41 27.99 8.34
N VAL A 118 -6.54 28.62 7.98
CA VAL A 118 -7.83 28.45 8.68
C VAL A 118 -8.51 27.15 8.24
N SER A 119 -8.34 26.74 6.98
CA SER A 119 -8.96 25.53 6.45
C SER A 119 -8.30 24.23 6.93
N ASN A 120 -7.06 24.22 7.44
CA ASN A 120 -6.32 23.01 7.85
C ASN A 120 -6.23 21.90 6.77
N ILE A 121 -6.61 22.21 5.52
CA ILE A 121 -6.64 21.25 4.43
C ILE A 121 -5.26 21.28 3.76
N GLN A 122 -4.38 20.39 4.21
CA GLN A 122 -3.08 20.10 3.59
C GLN A 122 -3.19 18.87 2.69
N ILE A 123 -4.16 18.86 1.77
CA ILE A 123 -4.29 17.76 0.81
C ILE A 123 -3.31 18.05 -0.34
N PRO A 124 -2.26 17.22 -0.53
CA PRO A 124 -1.36 17.39 -1.65
C PRO A 124 -2.11 17.02 -2.93
N ILE A 125 -2.37 18.03 -3.77
CA ILE A 125 -3.20 17.91 -4.97
C ILE A 125 -2.61 16.88 -5.92
N THR A 126 -1.29 16.92 -6.12
CA THR A 126 -0.61 16.00 -7.04
C THR A 126 -0.56 14.60 -6.45
N ALA A 127 -0.39 14.44 -5.13
CA ALA A 127 -0.44 13.12 -4.51
C ALA A 127 -1.80 12.42 -4.71
N ASP A 128 -2.90 13.11 -4.44
CA ASP A 128 -4.23 12.55 -4.66
C ASP A 128 -4.49 12.23 -6.14
N PHE A 129 -4.04 13.11 -7.05
CA PHE A 129 -4.08 12.86 -8.49
C PHE A 129 -3.35 11.55 -8.85
N TYR A 130 -2.10 11.37 -8.40
CA TYR A 130 -1.33 10.16 -8.67
C TYR A 130 -1.99 8.90 -8.10
N VAL A 131 -2.59 8.96 -6.91
CA VAL A 131 -3.25 7.79 -6.32
C VAL A 131 -4.56 7.45 -7.04
N ILE A 132 -5.33 8.44 -7.52
CA ILE A 132 -6.51 8.20 -8.36
C ILE A 132 -6.10 7.50 -9.66
N PHE A 133 -5.07 8.01 -10.35
CA PHE A 133 -4.55 7.38 -11.57
C PHE A 133 -3.99 5.98 -11.31
N ALA A 134 -3.28 5.77 -10.20
CA ALA A 134 -2.78 4.46 -9.82
C ALA A 134 -3.92 3.46 -9.63
N THR A 135 -5.01 3.89 -8.98
CA THR A 135 -6.21 3.07 -8.79
C THR A 135 -6.86 2.73 -10.13
N LEU A 136 -6.99 3.71 -11.04
CA LEU A 136 -7.55 3.50 -12.37
C LEU A 136 -6.70 2.53 -13.21
N PHE A 137 -5.39 2.73 -13.25
CA PHE A 137 -4.49 1.84 -14.00
C PHE A 137 -4.54 0.41 -13.46
N MET A 138 -4.60 0.23 -12.14
CA MET A 138 -4.73 -1.08 -11.51
C MET A 138 -6.06 -1.79 -11.81
N LEU A 139 -7.14 -1.04 -12.03
CA LEU A 139 -8.40 -1.62 -12.50
C LEU A 139 -8.31 -2.01 -13.98
N VAL A 140 -7.70 -1.17 -14.82
CA VAL A 140 -7.53 -1.43 -16.27
C VAL A 140 -6.60 -2.62 -16.55
N THR A 141 -5.58 -2.84 -15.71
CA THR A 141 -4.64 -3.96 -15.86
C THR A 141 -5.01 -5.19 -15.04
N ASP A 142 -6.18 -5.18 -14.37
CA ASP A 142 -6.63 -6.23 -13.45
C ASP A 142 -5.65 -6.57 -12.31
N SER A 143 -4.69 -5.69 -12.04
CA SER A 143 -3.61 -5.94 -11.07
C SER A 143 -4.13 -6.05 -9.62
N HIS A 144 -5.38 -5.65 -9.35
CA HIS A 144 -6.06 -5.92 -8.08
C HIS A 144 -6.30 -7.41 -7.78
N HIS A 145 -6.36 -8.25 -8.81
CA HIS A 145 -6.40 -9.70 -8.64
C HIS A 145 -5.11 -10.25 -8.03
N LEU A 146 -3.96 -9.59 -8.23
CA LEU A 146 -2.70 -10.02 -7.61
C LEU A 146 -2.73 -9.89 -6.08
N LEU A 147 -3.39 -8.85 -5.54
CA LEU A 147 -3.58 -8.72 -4.09
C LEU A 147 -4.50 -9.83 -3.55
N ILE A 148 -5.58 -10.14 -4.26
CA ILE A 148 -6.50 -11.23 -3.89
C ILE A 148 -5.78 -12.58 -3.93
N LYS A 149 -4.98 -12.80 -4.98
CA LYS A 149 -4.15 -14.00 -5.15
C LYS A 149 -3.11 -14.12 -4.04
N ALA A 150 -2.43 -13.03 -3.67
CA ALA A 150 -1.46 -13.02 -2.59
C ALA A 150 -2.07 -13.49 -1.26
N VAL A 151 -3.32 -13.11 -0.98
CA VAL A 151 -4.05 -13.57 0.21
C VAL A 151 -4.28 -15.08 0.16
N ALA A 152 -4.80 -15.59 -0.97
CA ALA A 152 -5.08 -17.02 -1.12
C ALA A 152 -3.80 -17.86 -1.05
N ASP A 153 -2.72 -17.41 -1.68
CA ASP A 153 -1.43 -18.09 -1.64
C ASP A 153 -0.75 -17.98 -0.25
N SER A 154 -1.07 -16.97 0.56
CA SER A 154 -0.56 -16.87 1.93
C SER A 154 -0.87 -18.09 2.79
N PHE A 155 -2.03 -18.71 2.58
CA PHE A 155 -2.44 -19.92 3.31
C PHE A 155 -1.70 -21.18 2.83
N LYS A 156 -1.16 -21.16 1.61
CA LYS A 156 -0.33 -22.27 1.08
C LYS A 156 1.11 -22.17 1.58
N VAL A 157 1.65 -20.95 1.62
CA VAL A 157 3.04 -20.71 2.07
C VAL A 157 3.14 -20.81 3.58
N LEU A 158 2.22 -20.17 4.30
CA LEU A 158 2.17 -20.19 5.76
C LEU A 158 0.83 -20.76 6.22
N PRO A 159 0.74 -22.09 6.42
CA PRO A 159 -0.45 -22.73 6.95
C PRO A 159 -0.91 -22.10 8.27
N VAL A 160 -2.19 -22.28 8.59
CA VAL A 160 -2.77 -21.74 9.82
C VAL A 160 -2.11 -22.40 11.03
N GLY A 161 -1.65 -21.60 11.99
CA GLY A 161 -1.05 -22.08 13.24
C GLY A 161 0.44 -22.38 13.23
N THR A 162 1.11 -22.30 12.08
CA THR A 162 2.58 -22.35 11.99
C THR A 162 3.13 -20.93 11.92
N VAL A 163 3.42 -20.31 13.07
CA VAL A 163 3.94 -18.93 13.09
C VAL A 163 5.00 -18.74 14.16
N ALA A 164 6.18 -18.34 13.70
CA ALA A 164 7.28 -17.82 14.49
C ALA A 164 7.82 -16.55 13.82
N PHE A 165 8.15 -15.54 14.62
CA PHE A 165 8.75 -14.30 14.14
C PHE A 165 10.20 -14.27 14.59
N GLU A 166 11.13 -14.17 13.64
CA GLU A 166 12.57 -14.08 13.89
C GLU A 166 13.13 -12.70 13.53
N GLY A 167 14.39 -12.44 13.92
CA GLY A 167 15.07 -11.17 13.64
C GLY A 167 15.15 -10.81 12.15
N GLU A 168 15.12 -11.78 11.23
CA GLU A 168 15.18 -11.53 9.78
C GLU A 168 13.95 -10.78 9.24
N THR A 169 12.76 -10.98 9.84
CA THR A 169 11.55 -10.25 9.42
C THR A 169 11.66 -8.76 9.74
N SER A 170 12.40 -8.39 10.78
CA SER A 170 12.64 -6.98 11.14
C SER A 170 13.51 -6.25 10.11
N LYS A 171 14.52 -6.94 9.56
CA LYS A 171 15.39 -6.39 8.51
C LYS A 171 14.61 -6.14 7.22
N GLN A 172 13.73 -7.07 6.83
CA GLN A 172 12.90 -6.89 5.65
C GLN A 172 12.01 -5.65 5.74
N LEU A 173 11.45 -5.34 6.92
CA LEU A 173 10.67 -4.12 7.13
C LEU A 173 11.51 -2.86 6.90
N VAL A 174 12.75 -2.83 7.38
CA VAL A 174 13.66 -1.69 7.16
C VAL A 174 13.99 -1.53 5.68
N ASP A 175 14.28 -2.64 4.99
CA ASP A 175 14.55 -2.64 3.54
C ASP A 175 13.33 -2.15 2.75
N LEU A 176 12.12 -2.56 3.16
CA LEU A 176 10.86 -2.11 2.58
C LEU A 176 10.68 -0.60 2.73
N PHE A 177 10.92 -0.03 3.91
CA PHE A 177 10.87 1.41 4.13
C PHE A 177 11.83 2.16 3.19
N SER A 178 13.07 1.69 3.07
CA SER A 178 14.05 2.26 2.14
C SER A 178 13.58 2.20 0.69
N ALA A 179 13.03 1.06 0.27
CA ALA A 179 12.49 0.85 -1.08
C ALA A 179 11.33 1.80 -1.38
N VAL A 180 10.45 2.07 -0.42
CA VAL A 180 9.31 2.99 -0.55
C VAL A 180 9.78 4.42 -0.81
N PHE A 181 10.73 4.94 -0.02
CA PHE A 181 11.29 6.27 -0.23
C PHE A 181 12.06 6.37 -1.55
N ALA A 182 12.89 5.37 -1.87
CA ALA A 182 13.64 5.33 -3.12
C ALA A 182 12.71 5.32 -4.34
N THR A 183 11.63 4.54 -4.29
CA THR A 183 10.62 4.47 -5.36
C THR A 183 9.87 5.79 -5.49
N GLY A 184 9.43 6.38 -4.38
CA GLY A 184 8.77 7.68 -4.40
C GLY A 184 9.66 8.79 -4.99
N PHE A 185 10.93 8.82 -4.61
CA PHE A 185 11.90 9.76 -5.18
C PHE A 185 12.13 9.52 -6.67
N LYS A 186 12.26 8.28 -7.13
CA LYS A 186 12.41 7.95 -8.57
C LYS A 186 11.22 8.42 -9.40
N ILE A 187 10.00 8.29 -8.88
CA ILE A 187 8.78 8.76 -9.56
C ILE A 187 8.79 10.30 -9.65
N ALA A 188 9.20 10.99 -8.58
CA ALA A 188 9.26 12.45 -8.53
C ALA A 188 10.45 13.04 -9.32
N ALA A 189 11.53 12.27 -9.49
CA ALA A 189 12.81 12.68 -10.07
C ALA A 189 12.72 13.51 -11.37
N PRO A 190 11.95 13.12 -12.41
CA PRO A 190 11.89 13.90 -13.65
C PRO A 190 11.33 15.31 -13.41
N VAL A 191 10.27 15.43 -12.61
CA VAL A 191 9.65 16.73 -12.30
C VAL A 191 10.57 17.57 -11.41
N THR A 192 11.15 16.95 -10.37
CA THR A 192 12.05 17.67 -9.46
C THR A 192 13.32 18.16 -10.15
N ALA A 193 13.88 17.37 -11.09
CA ALA A 193 15.04 17.77 -11.88
C ALA A 193 14.72 18.96 -12.79
N THR A 194 13.59 18.94 -13.51
CA THR A 194 13.18 20.07 -14.36
C THR A 194 12.98 21.35 -13.55
N ILE A 195 12.35 21.25 -12.38
CA ILE A 195 12.12 22.41 -11.52
C ILE A 195 13.44 22.93 -10.93
N LEU A 196 14.37 22.04 -10.55
CA LEU A 196 15.68 22.45 -10.05
C LEU A 196 16.49 23.20 -11.12
N ILE A 197 16.45 22.75 -12.39
CA ILE A 197 17.05 23.48 -13.51
C ILE A 197 16.38 24.84 -13.68
N SER A 198 15.06 24.90 -13.53
CA SER A 198 14.29 26.14 -13.61
C SER A 198 14.65 27.11 -12.48
N ASP A 199 14.90 26.62 -11.27
CA ASP A 199 15.36 27.42 -10.14
C ASP A 199 16.73 28.05 -10.41
N ILE A 200 17.65 27.29 -10.99
CA ILE A 200 18.96 27.81 -11.40
C ILE A 200 18.79 28.89 -12.47
N ALA A 201 17.94 28.66 -13.48
CA ALA A 201 17.67 29.64 -14.54
C ALA A 201 17.06 30.94 -13.98
N LEU A 202 16.07 30.83 -13.10
CA LEU A 202 15.43 31.96 -12.43
C LEU A 202 16.41 32.73 -11.53
N GLY A 203 17.31 32.03 -10.84
CA GLY A 203 18.37 32.66 -10.04
C GLY A 203 19.41 33.42 -10.86
N ILE A 204 19.71 32.95 -12.08
CA ILE A 204 20.57 33.71 -13.01
C ILE A 204 19.84 34.97 -13.49
N ILE A 205 18.55 34.85 -13.85
CA ILE A 205 17.72 35.99 -14.27
C ILE A 205 17.58 37.02 -13.15
N SER A 206 17.42 36.60 -11.89
CA SER A 206 17.32 37.50 -10.74
C SER A 206 18.58 38.35 -10.58
N LYS A 207 19.75 37.80 -10.90
CA LYS A 207 21.03 38.51 -10.86
C LYS A 207 21.17 39.51 -12.01
N SER A 208 20.72 39.13 -13.22
CA SER A 208 20.81 39.99 -14.41
C SER A 208 19.77 41.12 -14.43
N MET A 209 18.57 40.88 -13.89
CA MET A 209 17.47 41.84 -13.86
C MET A 209 16.89 41.93 -12.44
N PRO A 210 17.56 42.64 -11.51
CA PRO A 210 17.16 42.71 -10.09
C PRO A 210 15.81 43.41 -9.86
N GLN A 211 15.29 44.12 -10.87
CA GLN A 211 13.97 44.73 -10.84
C GLN A 211 12.83 43.70 -11.02
N LEU A 212 13.13 42.50 -11.53
CA LEU A 212 12.14 41.42 -11.66
C LEU A 212 11.96 40.72 -10.32
N ASN A 213 10.72 40.70 -9.82
CA ASN A 213 10.38 39.88 -8.68
C ASN A 213 10.30 38.40 -9.12
N VAL A 214 11.42 37.70 -8.93
CA VAL A 214 11.56 36.29 -9.32
C VAL A 214 10.62 35.36 -8.56
N PHE A 215 10.10 35.77 -7.41
CA PHE A 215 9.05 35.02 -6.72
C PHE A 215 7.71 35.09 -7.47
N ILE A 216 7.34 36.27 -7.98
CA ILE A 216 6.08 36.47 -8.74
C ILE A 216 6.12 35.72 -10.08
N LEU A 217 7.26 35.75 -10.78
CA LEU A 217 7.41 35.05 -12.07
C LEU A 217 7.73 33.55 -11.91
N GLY A 218 8.40 33.17 -10.81
CA GLY A 218 8.88 31.81 -10.62
C GLY A 218 7.77 30.78 -10.43
N MET A 219 6.74 31.11 -9.64
CA MET A 219 5.62 30.19 -9.42
C MET A 219 4.87 29.81 -10.71
N PRO A 220 4.37 30.76 -11.53
CA PRO A 220 3.72 30.41 -12.80
C PRO A 220 4.57 29.55 -13.73
N VAL A 221 5.87 29.86 -13.84
CA VAL A 221 6.81 29.10 -14.68
C VAL A 221 6.98 27.67 -14.15
N LYS A 222 7.18 27.50 -12.84
CA LYS A 222 7.30 26.17 -12.22
C LYS A 222 6.04 25.33 -12.38
N ILE A 223 4.87 25.93 -12.27
CA ILE A 223 3.58 25.24 -12.45
C ILE A 223 3.46 24.74 -13.89
N ILE A 224 3.71 25.58 -14.90
CA ILE A 224 3.62 25.19 -16.31
C ILE A 224 4.60 24.05 -16.62
N LEU A 225 5.85 24.17 -16.17
CA LEU A 225 6.88 23.15 -16.40
C LEU A 225 6.56 21.85 -15.65
N GLY A 226 6.16 21.95 -14.39
CA GLY A 226 5.81 20.79 -13.56
C GLY A 226 4.64 20.00 -14.16
N LEU A 227 3.54 20.68 -14.50
CA LEU A 227 2.39 20.06 -15.16
C LEU A 227 2.75 19.49 -16.54
N GLY A 228 3.59 20.19 -17.31
CA GLY A 228 4.09 19.70 -18.60
C GLY A 228 4.85 18.38 -18.46
N VAL A 229 5.74 18.26 -17.49
CA VAL A 229 6.49 17.01 -17.23
C VAL A 229 5.58 15.90 -16.71
N ILE A 230 4.61 16.22 -15.84
CA ILE A 230 3.61 15.23 -15.39
C ILE A 230 2.85 14.67 -16.59
N LEU A 231 2.41 15.52 -17.51
CA LEU A 231 1.67 15.10 -18.70
C LEU A 231 2.51 14.23 -19.65
N LEU A 232 3.81 14.48 -19.78
CA LEU A 232 4.71 13.63 -20.55
C LEU A 232 5.00 12.29 -19.87
N THR A 233 5.07 12.27 -18.55
CA THR A 233 5.43 11.06 -17.77
C THR A 233 4.24 10.16 -17.45
N ILE A 234 3.01 10.64 -17.57
CA ILE A 234 1.79 9.86 -17.23
C ILE A 234 1.66 8.57 -18.05
N GLY A 235 2.13 8.55 -19.30
CA GLY A 235 2.13 7.34 -20.13
C GLY A 235 3.02 6.23 -19.56
N ALA A 236 4.19 6.61 -19.01
CA ALA A 236 5.09 5.68 -18.35
C ALA A 236 4.56 5.24 -16.97
N PHE A 237 3.71 6.07 -16.33
CA PHE A 237 3.18 5.81 -15.00
C PHE A 237 2.37 4.50 -14.91
N LYS A 238 1.65 4.12 -15.98
CA LYS A 238 0.99 2.80 -16.05
C LYS A 238 1.98 1.64 -15.79
N GLY A 239 3.16 1.69 -16.42
CA GLY A 239 4.21 0.68 -16.24
C GLY A 239 4.75 0.67 -14.81
N ILE A 240 4.93 1.85 -14.23
CA ILE A 240 5.40 2.01 -12.84
C ILE A 240 4.41 1.36 -11.85
N VAL A 241 3.11 1.58 -12.03
CA VAL A 241 2.07 0.98 -11.17
C VAL A 241 2.15 -0.55 -11.21
N ASN A 242 2.33 -1.16 -12.39
CA ASN A 242 2.48 -2.61 -12.51
C ASN A 242 3.75 -3.12 -11.81
N ILE A 243 4.87 -2.40 -11.93
CA ILE A 243 6.11 -2.75 -11.23
C ILE A 243 5.90 -2.73 -9.72
N ILE A 244 5.21 -1.70 -9.19
CA ILE A 244 4.92 -1.58 -7.75
C ILE A 244 4.04 -2.73 -7.26
N ILE A 245 3.03 -3.13 -8.03
CA ILE A 245 2.14 -4.23 -7.64
C ILE A 245 2.87 -5.58 -7.68
N ASN A 246 3.72 -5.81 -8.69
CA ASN A 246 4.54 -7.02 -8.74
C ASN A 246 5.54 -7.07 -7.58
N ALA A 247 6.20 -5.95 -7.28
CA ALA A 247 7.06 -5.83 -6.11
C ALA A 247 6.30 -6.09 -4.80
N THR A 248 5.03 -5.67 -4.73
CA THR A 248 4.16 -5.94 -3.57
C THR A 248 3.93 -7.43 -3.39
N TYR A 249 3.63 -8.13 -4.48
CA TYR A 249 3.47 -9.59 -4.45
C TYR A 249 4.76 -10.29 -4.03
N GLU A 250 5.91 -9.90 -4.59
CA GLU A 250 7.22 -10.47 -4.23
C GLU A 250 7.59 -10.24 -2.77
N GLU A 251 7.39 -9.03 -2.23
CA GLU A 251 7.70 -8.72 -0.83
C GLU A 251 6.76 -9.46 0.15
N ILE A 252 5.48 -9.62 -0.20
CA ILE A 252 4.55 -10.47 0.56
C ILE A 252 5.05 -11.92 0.59
N TYR A 253 5.45 -12.47 -0.56
CA TYR A 253 5.96 -13.83 -0.65
C TYR A 253 7.24 -14.03 0.17
N LYS A 254 8.20 -13.11 0.04
CA LYS A 254 9.44 -13.11 0.82
C LYS A 254 9.17 -13.05 2.32
N PHE A 255 8.21 -12.22 2.75
CA PHE A 255 7.81 -12.15 4.16
C PHE A 255 7.22 -13.47 4.66
N LEU A 256 6.36 -14.10 3.86
CA LEU A 256 5.76 -15.39 4.20
C LEU A 256 6.80 -16.51 4.29
N GLU A 257 7.79 -16.53 3.40
CA GLU A 257 8.88 -17.52 3.44
C GLU A 257 9.76 -17.35 4.68
N LEU A 258 10.11 -16.11 5.04
CA LEU A 258 10.86 -15.83 6.26
C LEU A 258 10.07 -16.23 7.51
N ALA A 259 8.77 -15.92 7.55
CA ALA A 259 7.90 -16.31 8.65
C ALA A 259 7.72 -17.84 8.77
N ARG A 260 7.81 -18.57 7.65
CA ARG A 260 7.76 -20.04 7.63
C ARG A 260 9.07 -20.66 8.14
N ASN A 261 10.22 -20.14 7.70
CA ASN A 261 11.53 -20.70 8.04
C ASN A 261 11.89 -20.51 9.53
N ALA A 262 11.20 -19.61 10.23
CA ALA A 262 11.33 -19.38 11.66
C ALA A 262 10.64 -20.45 12.53
N VAL A 263 9.82 -21.34 11.93
CA VAL A 263 9.06 -22.42 12.60
C VAL A 263 9.84 -23.72 12.56
#